data_AF-H0EC36-F1
#
_entry.id   AF-H0EC36-F1
#
_cell.length_a   1.000
_cell.length_b   1.000
_cell.length_c   1.000
_cell.angle_alpha   90.00
_cell.angle_beta   90.00
_cell.angle_gamma   90.00
#
_symmetry.space_group_name_H-M   'P 1'
#
loop_
_entity.id
_entity.type
_entity.pdbx_description
1 polymer ?
#
loop_
_entity_poly.entity_id
_entity_poly.type
_entity_poly.pdbx_seq_one_letter_code
_entity_poly.pdbx_strand_id
1 'polypeptide(L)'
;MVLDGFAVGVAALAAVRLCPAVRDGLVAGHRSAEPAHGAVLAQLGLEPLLDLRLRLGEGSGATLALPLIEQAGRLHRDMETFAEAGVDGPEPPTA
;
A
#
# COMPACT_ATOMS: atom_id res chain seq x y z
N MET A 1 2.11 -5.36 7.76
CA MET A 1 3.46 -4.76 7.76
C MET A 1 3.60 -3.88 6.53
N VAL A 2 4.09 -2.65 6.71
CA VAL A 2 4.38 -1.73 5.60
C VAL A 2 5.83 -1.93 5.17
N LEU A 3 6.05 -2.24 3.90
CA LEU A 3 7.37 -2.45 3.33
C LEU A 3 8.01 -1.11 2.96
N ASP A 4 9.31 -1.00 3.21
CA ASP A 4 10.11 0.16 2.87
C ASP A 4 10.70 0.02 1.45
N GLY A 5 12.03 -0.05 1.33
CA GLY A 5 12.73 -0.22 0.06
C GLY A 5 13.15 -1.67 -0.25
N PHE A 6 14.12 -1.79 -1.15
CA PHE A 6 14.50 -3.05 -1.79
C PHE A 6 14.88 -4.17 -0.80
N ALA A 7 15.75 -3.90 0.18
CA ALA A 7 16.21 -4.91 1.13
C ALA A 7 15.04 -5.54 1.92
N VAL A 8 14.11 -4.69 2.38
CA VAL A 8 12.90 -5.15 3.09
C VAL A 8 11.95 -5.89 2.14
N GLY A 9 11.81 -5.42 0.90
CA GLY A 9 11.05 -6.12 -0.14
C GLY A 9 11.58 -7.52 -0.42
N VAL A 10 12.90 -7.71 -0.53
CA VAL A 10 13.53 -9.02 -0.74
C VAL A 10 13.28 -9.95 0.45
N ALA A 11 13.43 -9.43 1.68
CA ALA A 11 13.12 -10.20 2.89
C ALA A 11 11.65 -10.63 2.93
N ALA A 12 10.73 -9.74 2.54
CA ALA A 12 9.31 -10.05 2.42
C ALA A 12 9.04 -11.12 1.36
N LEU A 13 9.69 -11.06 0.19
CA LEU A 13 9.57 -12.08 -0.85
C LEU A 13 10.08 -13.45 -0.37
N ALA A 14 11.19 -13.49 0.38
CA ALA A 14 11.66 -14.71 1.00
C ALA A 14 10.64 -15.26 2.01
N ALA A 15 10.06 -14.40 2.85
CA ALA A 15 9.05 -14.78 3.82
C ALA A 15 7.78 -15.33 3.15
N VAL A 16 7.29 -14.71 2.08
CA VAL A 16 6.14 -15.17 1.30
C VAL A 16 6.41 -16.52 0.62
N ARG A 17 7.64 -16.75 0.15
CA ARG A 17 8.02 -18.06 -0.43
C ARG A 17 8.08 -19.17 0.62
N LEU A 18 8.42 -18.85 1.86
CA LEU A 18 8.41 -19.79 2.98
C LEU A 18 7.01 -20.03 3.54
N CYS A 19 6.19 -18.98 3.60
CA CYS A 19 4.82 -19.02 4.10
C CYS A 19 3.94 -18.08 3.26
N PRO A 20 3.21 -18.60 2.26
CA PRO A 20 2.41 -17.78 1.35
C PRO A 20 1.41 -16.83 2.02
N ALA A 21 0.86 -17.25 3.17
CA ALA A 21 -0.09 -16.45 3.96
C ALA A 21 0.49 -15.12 4.47
N VAL A 22 1.81 -14.97 4.53
CA VAL A 22 2.46 -13.69 4.92
C VAL A 22 2.04 -12.57 3.98
N ARG A 23 1.81 -12.87 2.69
CA ARG A 23 1.50 -11.89 1.65
C ARG A 23 0.29 -11.02 2.00
N ASP A 24 -0.74 -11.62 2.59
CA ASP A 24 -2.00 -10.94 2.89
C ASP A 24 -1.85 -9.85 3.96
N GLY A 25 -0.78 -9.91 4.74
CA GLY A 25 -0.44 -8.90 5.73
C GLY A 25 0.50 -7.81 5.21
N LEU A 26 0.89 -7.78 3.94
CA LEU A 26 1.89 -6.85 3.41
C LEU A 26 1.26 -5.68 2.66
N VAL A 27 1.82 -4.49 2.86
CA VAL A 27 1.51 -3.27 2.09
C VAL A 27 2.83 -2.70 1.59
N ALA A 28 2.94 -2.39 0.30
CA ALA A 28 4.13 -1.72 -0.23
C ALA A 28 4.05 -0.20 0.08
N GLY A 29 4.91 0.30 0.96
CA GLY A 29 4.91 1.71 1.35
C GLY A 29 5.35 2.62 0.21
N HIS A 30 6.47 2.32 -0.43
CA HIS A 30 6.93 3.07 -1.60
C HIS A 30 7.68 2.21 -2.62
N ARG A 31 7.85 2.73 -3.83
CA ARG A 31 8.83 2.22 -4.80
C ARG A 31 10.19 2.88 -4.57
N SER A 32 11.13 2.13 -3.99
CA SER A 32 12.57 2.51 -4.01
C SER A 32 13.08 2.74 -5.43
N ALA A 33 13.99 3.71 -5.58
CA ALA A 33 14.74 3.98 -6.82
C ALA A 33 15.84 2.94 -7.11
N GLU A 34 15.99 1.92 -6.26
CA GLU A 34 16.84 0.77 -6.55
C GLU A 34 16.25 -0.06 -7.71
N PRO A 35 17.02 -0.34 -8.78
CA PRO A 35 16.49 -0.90 -10.03
C PRO A 35 15.67 -2.18 -9.88
N ALA A 36 16.05 -3.05 -8.93
CA ALA A 36 15.43 -4.36 -8.75
C ALA A 36 14.15 -4.32 -7.89
N HIS A 37 13.83 -3.20 -7.23
CA HIS A 37 12.70 -3.16 -6.31
C HIS A 37 11.35 -3.35 -7.02
N GLY A 38 11.15 -2.74 -8.19
CA GLY A 38 9.93 -2.93 -8.97
C GLY A 38 9.67 -4.40 -9.34
N ALA A 39 10.72 -5.15 -9.68
CA ALA A 39 10.60 -6.58 -9.97
C ALA A 39 10.23 -7.40 -8.73
N VAL A 40 10.75 -7.03 -7.55
CA VAL A 40 10.38 -7.66 -6.28
C VAL A 40 8.92 -7.41 -5.94
N LEU A 41 8.44 -6.17 -6.10
CA LEU A 41 7.03 -5.82 -5.87
C LEU A 41 6.09 -6.57 -6.83
N ALA A 42 6.48 -6.71 -8.10
CA ALA A 42 5.73 -7.49 -9.08
C ALA A 42 5.64 -8.98 -8.68
N GLN A 43 6.72 -9.57 -8.18
CA GLN A 43 6.72 -10.96 -7.68
C GLN A 43 5.86 -11.15 -6.43
N LEU A 44 5.77 -10.10 -5.58
CA LEU A 44 4.89 -10.08 -4.41
C LEU A 44 3.42 -9.78 -4.76
N GLY A 45 3.15 -9.30 -5.98
CA GLY A 45 1.82 -8.82 -6.38
C GLY A 45 1.35 -7.65 -5.52
N LEU A 46 2.25 -6.71 -5.22
CA LEU A 46 1.99 -5.51 -4.41
C LEU A 46 2.16 -4.25 -5.25
N GLU A 47 1.18 -3.36 -5.18
CA GLU A 47 1.26 -2.00 -5.73
C GLU A 47 1.76 -1.04 -4.63
N PRO A 48 2.82 -0.24 -4.87
CA PRO A 48 3.32 0.71 -3.90
C PRO A 48 2.39 1.91 -3.73
N LEU A 49 2.20 2.38 -2.50
CA LEU A 49 1.41 3.58 -2.21
C LEU A 49 2.08 4.88 -2.70
N LEU A 50 3.41 4.90 -2.75
CA LEU A 50 4.22 6.08 -3.07
C LEU A 50 5.28 5.76 -4.13
N ASP A 51 5.54 6.70 -5.04
CA ASP A 51 6.69 6.65 -5.95
C ASP A 51 7.42 8.01 -5.95
N LEU A 52 8.33 8.16 -4.98
CA LEU A 52 9.02 9.42 -4.70
C LEU A 52 10.51 9.38 -5.08
N ARG A 53 10.95 8.32 -5.77
CA ARG A 53 12.36 8.08 -6.16
C ARG A 53 13.33 8.06 -4.96
N LEU A 54 12.87 7.62 -3.79
CA LEU A 54 13.68 7.49 -2.57
C LEU A 54 14.57 6.25 -2.62
N ARG A 55 15.73 6.30 -1.97
CA ARG A 55 16.66 5.17 -1.83
C ARG A 55 17.50 5.22 -0.55
N LEU A 56 16.98 5.88 0.49
CA LEU A 56 17.66 6.00 1.79
C LEU A 56 17.58 4.68 2.56
N GLY A 57 16.42 4.02 2.53
CA GLY A 57 16.13 2.87 3.37
C GLY A 57 15.70 3.29 4.78
N GLU A 58 16.12 2.52 5.78
CA GLU A 58 15.90 2.79 7.21
C GLU A 58 14.41 2.86 7.62
N GLY A 59 13.49 2.37 6.79
CA GLY A 59 12.05 2.47 7.05
C GLY A 59 11.46 3.83 6.67
N SER A 60 12.22 4.70 6.00
CA SER A 60 11.80 6.06 5.67
C SER A 60 10.59 6.10 4.73
N GLY A 61 10.58 5.30 3.66
CA GLY A 61 9.46 5.21 2.73
C GLY A 61 8.24 4.50 3.32
N ALA A 62 8.45 3.47 4.16
CA ALA A 62 7.37 2.86 4.92
C ALA A 62 6.70 3.85 5.89
N THR A 63 7.51 4.64 6.61
CA THR A 63 7.02 5.65 7.55
C THR A 63 6.24 6.76 6.85
N LEU A 64 6.73 7.22 5.69
CA LEU A 64 6.02 8.22 4.87
C LEU A 64 4.66 7.73 4.37
N ALA A 65 4.47 6.42 4.22
CA ALA A 65 3.21 5.83 3.78
C ALA A 65 2.19 5.65 4.92
N LEU A 66 2.61 5.65 6.19
CA LEU A 66 1.71 5.42 7.33
C LEU A 66 0.53 6.41 7.40
N PRO A 67 0.72 7.73 7.21
CA PRO A 67 -0.41 8.66 7.24
C PRO A 67 -1.47 8.35 6.19
N LEU A 68 -1.08 7.87 4.99
CA LEU A 68 -2.05 7.49 3.96
C LEU A 68 -2.92 6.31 4.38
N ILE A 69 -2.31 5.30 5.03
CA ILE A 69 -3.03 4.14 5.56
C ILE A 69 -3.99 4.57 6.68
N GLU A 70 -3.55 5.46 7.56
CA GLU A 70 -4.40 6.02 8.61
C GLU A 70 -5.58 6.80 8.02
N GLN A 71 -5.34 7.66 7.03
CA GLN A 71 -6.41 8.40 6.35
C GLN A 71 -7.40 7.48 5.66
N ALA A 72 -6.96 6.40 5.00
CA ALA A 72 -7.86 5.42 4.41
C ALA A 72 -8.79 4.79 5.47
N GLY A 73 -8.25 4.47 6.65
CA GLY A 73 -9.03 3.97 7.77
C GLY A 73 -10.02 4.99 8.33
N ARG A 74 -9.63 6.26 8.41
CA ARG A 74 -10.52 7.37 8.84
C ARG A 74 -11.64 7.59 7.83
N LEU A 75 -11.31 7.70 6.54
CA LEU A 75 -12.31 7.84 5.47
C LEU A 75 -13.32 6.70 5.48
N HIS A 76 -12.88 5.47 5.73
CA HIS A 76 -13.79 4.32 5.79
C HIS A 76 -14.76 4.36 6.97
N ARG A 77 -14.34 4.90 8.13
CA ARG A 77 -15.17 4.92 9.35
C ARG A 77 -15.98 6.19 9.53
N ASP A 78 -15.41 7.33 9.13
CA ASP A 78 -15.85 8.65 9.56
C ASP A 78 -16.50 9.44 8.41
N MET A 79 -16.46 8.96 7.17
CA MET A 79 -17.22 9.59 6.08
C MET A 79 -18.71 9.29 6.22
N GLU A 80 -19.53 10.34 6.16
CA GLU A 80 -20.97 10.22 6.01
C GLU A 80 -21.33 9.54 4.69
N THR A 81 -22.36 8.71 4.75
CA THR A 81 -23.04 8.17 3.55
C THR A 81 -23.82 9.29 2.85
N PHE A 82 -24.18 9.08 1.58
CA PHE A 82 -25.00 10.04 0.82
C PHE A 82 -26.31 10.42 1.55
N ALA A 83 -26.95 9.45 2.21
CA ALA A 83 -28.17 9.68 2.97
C ALA A 83 -27.94 10.56 4.21
N GLU A 84 -26.85 10.33 4.94
CA GLU A 84 -26.48 11.14 6.11
C GLU A 84 -26.09 12.57 5.71
N ALA A 85 -25.39 12.71 4.59
CA ALA A 85 -24.97 14.01 4.04
C ALA A 85 -26.10 14.77 3.32
N GLY A 86 -27.28 14.17 3.16
CA GLY A 86 -28.41 14.78 2.43
C GLY A 86 -28.14 15.01 0.94
N VAL A 87 -27.32 14.16 0.33
CA VAL A 87 -26.94 14.22 -1.08
C VAL A 87 -27.72 13.17 -1.85
N ASP A 88 -28.33 13.56 -2.97
CA ASP A 88 -28.97 12.61 -3.89
C ASP A 88 -27.93 11.61 -4.39
N GLY A 89 -28.16 10.32 -4.14
CA GLY A 89 -27.24 9.25 -4.51
C GLY A 89 -27.05 9.16 -6.03
N PRO A 90 -25.94 8.56 -6.50
CA PRO A 90 -25.72 8.37 -7.93
C PRO A 90 -26.87 7.56 -8.54
N GLU A 91 -27.40 8.03 -9.67
CA GLU A 91 -28.40 7.30 -10.45
C GLU A 91 -27.79 5.94 -10.86
N PRO A 92 -28.48 4.81 -10.64
CA PRO A 92 -27.93 3.50 -10.98
C PRO A 92 -27.60 3.45 -12.48
N PRO A 93 -26.49 2.80 -12.88
CA PRO A 93 -26.09 2.77 -14.28
C PRO A 93 -27.22 2.18 -15.12
N THR A 94 -27.69 2.92 -16.12
CA THR A 94 -28.60 2.41 -17.15
C THR A 94 -27.93 1.22 -17.84
N ALA A 95 -28.58 0.06 -17.73
CA ALA A 95 -28.20 -1.17 -18.43
C ALA A 95 -28.28 -1.02 -19.96
#